data_AF-A0A915NBA4-F1
#
_entry.id   AF-A0A915NBA4-F1
#
_cell.length_a   1.000
_cell.length_b   1.000
_cell.length_c   1.000
_cell.angle_alpha   90.00
_cell.angle_beta   90.00
_cell.angle_gamma   90.00
#
_symmetry.space_group_name_H-M   'P 1'
#
loop_
_entity.id
_entity.type
_entity.pdbx_description
1 polymer ?
#
loop_
_entity_poly.entity_id
_entity_poly.type
_entity_poly.pdbx_seq_one_letter_code
_entity_poly.pdbx_strand_id
1 'polypeptide(L)'
;MFGATIVASKNGDNVLACAPHYKYFFAKFDVVEPVGSCYYSRDYFSKIQEFAPCRQEPARHGHHRLGYGMCGFSAAVPDFGNERLFISAPGAWYWQGTVFSQNIHNITDRPNTADGPAYTDNQELGYSTATGDFDGDKLDDIVVSIYSRQLKPIANLTEKDGQRGQYFGASVAVLDFNNDGLADIVVGSPLYINWANVDGKTQERKPQYDVN
;
A
#
# COMPACT_ATOMS: atom_id res chain seq x y z
N MET A 1 -10.58 5.95 11.39
CA MET A 1 -9.73 7.13 11.16
C MET A 1 -9.92 7.55 9.71
N PHE A 2 -10.96 8.32 9.39
CA PHE A 2 -11.16 8.82 8.02
C PHE A 2 -10.21 10.00 7.76
N GLY A 3 -9.61 10.04 6.57
CA GLY A 3 -8.58 11.03 6.22
C GLY A 3 -7.17 10.66 6.65
N ALA A 4 -6.93 9.39 7.04
CA ALA A 4 -5.57 8.91 7.32
C ALA A 4 -4.69 8.92 6.06
N THR A 5 -5.33 8.70 4.91
CA THR A 5 -4.72 8.79 3.57
C THR A 5 -5.60 9.70 2.73
N ILE A 6 -5.01 10.72 2.14
CA ILE A 6 -5.66 11.64 1.21
C ILE A 6 -4.74 11.79 0.00
N VAL A 7 -5.27 11.55 -1.20
CA VAL A 7 -4.54 11.70 -2.46
C VAL A 7 -5.42 12.44 -3.45
N ALA A 8 -4.85 13.42 -4.15
CA ALA A 8 -5.52 14.15 -5.21
C ALA A 8 -4.84 13.84 -6.55
N SER A 9 -5.60 13.88 -7.63
CA SER A 9 -5.03 13.91 -8.99
C SER A 9 -4.18 15.17 -9.19
N LYS A 10 -3.23 15.13 -10.12
CA LYS A 10 -2.44 16.30 -10.53
C LYS A 10 -3.24 17.57 -10.82
N ASN A 11 -4.44 17.44 -11.39
CA ASN A 11 -5.31 18.57 -11.71
C ASN A 11 -6.23 19.00 -10.55
N GLY A 12 -6.26 18.24 -9.45
CA GLY A 12 -7.07 18.53 -8.25
C GLY A 12 -8.57 18.35 -8.42
N ASP A 13 -9.02 17.82 -9.56
CA ASP A 13 -10.42 17.55 -9.88
C ASP A 13 -10.97 16.29 -9.21
N ASN A 14 -10.07 15.38 -8.82
CA ASN A 14 -10.39 14.11 -8.19
C ASN A 14 -9.63 13.93 -6.88
N VAL A 15 -10.31 13.42 -5.85
CA VAL A 15 -9.74 13.24 -4.50
C VAL A 15 -10.16 11.90 -3.92
N LEU A 16 -9.20 11.11 -3.44
CA LEU A 16 -9.42 9.89 -2.68
C LEU A 16 -9.11 10.14 -1.21
N ALA A 17 -10.03 9.79 -0.32
CA ALA A 17 -9.81 9.82 1.13
C ALA A 17 -10.17 8.47 1.76
N CYS A 18 -9.27 7.93 2.58
CA CYS A 18 -9.43 6.59 3.14
C CYS A 18 -9.55 6.56 4.67
N ALA A 19 -10.20 5.50 5.14
CA ALA A 19 -10.38 5.14 6.54
C ALA A 19 -9.89 3.70 6.78
N PRO A 20 -8.58 3.46 6.96
CA PRO A 20 -8.03 2.10 7.06
C PRO A 20 -8.57 1.31 8.26
N HIS A 21 -8.88 1.99 9.37
CA HIS A 21 -9.48 1.35 10.56
C HIS A 21 -11.02 1.34 10.55
N TYR A 22 -11.66 1.58 9.39
CA TYR A 22 -13.10 1.39 9.29
C TYR A 22 -13.45 -0.07 9.58
N LYS A 23 -14.32 -0.28 10.56
CA LYS A 23 -14.76 -1.60 10.98
C LYS A 23 -16.06 -1.95 10.29
N TYR A 24 -16.17 -3.20 9.85
CA TYR A 24 -17.37 -3.74 9.24
C TYR A 24 -17.83 -4.99 9.98
N PHE A 25 -19.15 -5.12 10.15
CA PHE A 25 -19.77 -6.28 10.79
C PHE A 25 -20.19 -7.29 9.72
N PHE A 26 -19.53 -8.44 9.71
CA PHE A 26 -19.86 -9.56 8.83
C PHE A 26 -20.95 -10.41 9.48
N ALA A 27 -22.21 -10.07 9.19
CA ALA A 27 -23.37 -10.67 9.86
C ALA A 27 -23.43 -12.22 9.77
N LYS A 28 -22.92 -12.80 8.69
CA LYS A 28 -22.87 -14.26 8.51
C LYS A 28 -21.93 -14.96 9.50
N PHE A 29 -20.87 -14.28 9.93
CA PHE A 29 -19.83 -14.84 10.79
C PHE A 29 -19.87 -14.27 12.21
N ASP A 30 -20.71 -13.26 12.45
CA ASP A 30 -20.83 -12.55 13.73
C ASP A 30 -19.49 -11.98 14.21
N VAL A 31 -18.74 -11.36 13.28
CA VAL A 31 -17.42 -10.75 13.55
C VAL A 31 -17.37 -9.30 13.10
N VAL A 32 -16.58 -8.50 13.81
CA VAL A 32 -16.28 -7.11 13.48
C VAL A 32 -14.80 -7.01 13.13
N GLU A 33 -14.49 -6.58 11.90
CA GLU A 33 -13.11 -6.61 11.39
C GLU A 33 -12.72 -5.25 10.76
N PRO A 34 -11.46 -4.81 10.92
CA PRO A 34 -10.96 -3.53 10.39
C PRO A 34 -10.63 -3.64 8.88
N VAL A 35 -11.67 -3.79 8.06
CA VAL A 35 -11.52 -3.98 6.61
C VAL A 35 -11.00 -2.73 5.90
N GLY A 36 -11.28 -1.54 6.43
CA GLY A 36 -10.98 -0.28 5.75
C GLY A 36 -11.97 0.07 4.63
N SER A 37 -12.06 1.36 4.31
CA SER A 37 -12.90 1.88 3.22
C SER A 37 -12.36 3.22 2.73
N CYS A 38 -12.52 3.51 1.43
CA CYS A 38 -12.14 4.78 0.81
C CYS A 38 -13.33 5.44 0.13
N TYR A 39 -13.28 6.76 0.01
CA TYR A 39 -14.26 7.57 -0.70
C TYR A 39 -13.54 8.36 -1.77
N TYR A 40 -13.96 8.16 -3.03
CA TYR A 40 -13.41 8.82 -4.18
C TYR A 40 -14.40 9.86 -4.70
N SER A 41 -13.93 11.10 -4.72
CA SER A 41 -14.60 12.25 -5.28
C SER A 41 -14.12 12.50 -6.71
N ARG A 42 -15.05 12.74 -7.63
CA ARG A 42 -14.77 13.09 -9.03
C ARG A 42 -15.44 14.39 -9.43
N ASP A 43 -14.91 14.99 -10.49
CA ASP A 43 -15.50 16.14 -11.17
C ASP A 43 -15.83 17.26 -10.17
N TYR A 44 -14.81 17.70 -9.41
CA TYR A 44 -14.94 18.75 -8.38
C TYR A 44 -16.02 18.46 -7.34
N PHE A 45 -16.00 17.25 -6.77
CA PHE A 45 -16.94 16.81 -5.72
C PHE A 45 -18.39 16.65 -6.16
N SER A 46 -18.68 16.68 -7.47
CA SER A 46 -20.03 16.43 -7.96
C SER A 46 -20.48 14.96 -7.79
N LYS A 47 -19.53 14.02 -7.75
CA LYS A 47 -19.80 12.60 -7.53
C LYS A 47 -18.86 12.02 -6.49
N ILE A 48 -19.41 11.39 -5.47
CA ILE A 48 -18.67 10.68 -4.43
C ILE A 48 -19.09 9.22 -4.43
N GLN A 49 -18.12 8.32 -4.45
CA GLN A 49 -18.34 6.88 -4.46
C GLN A 49 -17.45 6.18 -3.42
N GLU A 50 -18.03 5.23 -2.69
CA GLU A 50 -17.29 4.36 -1.77
C GLU A 50 -16.57 3.24 -2.53
N PHE A 51 -15.31 3.01 -2.18
CA PHE A 51 -14.49 1.89 -2.61
C PHE A 51 -13.95 1.15 -1.38
N ALA A 52 -14.47 -0.05 -1.12
CA ALA A 52 -14.07 -0.90 0.00
C ALA A 52 -13.59 -2.28 -0.48
N PRO A 53 -12.40 -2.39 -1.11
CA PRO A 53 -11.98 -3.62 -1.78
C PRO A 53 -11.79 -4.82 -0.84
N CYS A 54 -11.44 -4.59 0.43
CA CYS A 54 -11.30 -5.64 1.43
C CYS A 54 -12.64 -6.19 1.94
N ARG A 55 -13.73 -5.42 1.80
CA ARG A 55 -15.08 -5.85 2.16
C ARG A 55 -15.63 -6.73 1.04
N GLN A 56 -15.36 -8.03 1.12
CA GLN A 56 -15.86 -9.04 0.17
C GLN A 56 -16.65 -10.13 0.88
N GLU A 57 -17.96 -9.94 0.90
CA GLU A 57 -18.92 -10.94 1.37
C GLU A 57 -19.11 -12.04 0.32
N PRO A 58 -19.38 -13.30 0.71
CA PRO A 58 -19.37 -13.85 2.07
C PRO A 58 -18.09 -14.64 2.38
N ALA A 59 -17.01 -14.49 1.60
CA ALA A 59 -15.95 -15.52 1.55
C ALA A 59 -14.56 -15.06 2.02
N ARG A 60 -14.33 -13.76 2.29
CA ARG A 60 -12.98 -13.23 2.57
C ARG A 60 -12.85 -12.46 3.89
N HIS A 61 -13.42 -13.00 4.96
CA HIS A 61 -13.27 -12.48 6.33
C HIS A 61 -12.03 -13.09 7.04
N GLY A 62 -11.63 -12.51 8.17
CA GLY A 62 -10.53 -12.99 9.00
C GLY A 62 -9.15 -12.47 8.60
N HIS A 63 -8.20 -12.60 9.53
CA HIS A 63 -6.79 -12.22 9.32
C HIS A 63 -6.10 -13.09 8.26
N HIS A 64 -6.58 -14.30 8.05
CA HIS A 64 -6.12 -15.22 7.00
C HIS A 64 -6.68 -14.91 5.61
N ARG A 65 -7.41 -13.79 5.45
CA ARG A 65 -7.99 -13.27 4.19
C ARG A 65 -7.91 -11.73 4.17
N LEU A 66 -9.03 -11.03 3.95
CA LEU A 66 -9.10 -9.57 3.81
C LEU A 66 -9.75 -8.87 5.01
N GLY A 67 -10.19 -9.61 6.03
CA GLY A 67 -10.88 -9.05 7.20
C GLY A 67 -10.07 -7.98 7.92
N TYR A 68 -8.76 -8.21 8.02
CA TYR A 68 -7.79 -7.31 8.63
C TYR A 68 -7.04 -6.48 7.60
N GLY A 69 -7.52 -6.44 6.36
CA GLY A 69 -6.81 -5.83 5.23
C GLY A 69 -6.47 -4.36 5.44
N MET A 70 -7.28 -3.62 6.20
CA MET A 70 -7.08 -2.19 6.43
C MET A 70 -6.95 -1.41 5.12
N CYS A 71 -7.81 -1.74 4.14
CA CYS A 71 -7.80 -1.16 2.81
C CYS A 71 -7.82 0.37 2.88
N GLY A 72 -6.88 0.99 2.15
CA GLY A 72 -6.66 2.43 2.17
C GLY A 72 -5.71 2.87 3.28
N PHE A 73 -4.83 1.98 3.76
CA PHE A 73 -3.70 2.36 4.61
C PHE A 73 -2.71 3.23 3.82
N SER A 74 -2.41 2.81 2.59
CA SER A 74 -1.89 3.67 1.53
C SER A 74 -2.79 3.55 0.31
N ALA A 75 -2.73 4.55 -0.56
CA ALA A 75 -3.47 4.58 -1.81
C ALA A 75 -2.77 5.53 -2.78
N ALA A 76 -3.12 5.42 -4.07
CA ALA A 76 -2.67 6.36 -5.08
C ALA A 76 -3.76 6.59 -6.14
N VAL A 77 -3.82 7.83 -6.62
CA VAL A 77 -4.60 8.22 -7.79
C VAL A 77 -3.59 8.41 -8.91
N PRO A 78 -3.63 7.59 -9.98
CA PRO A 78 -2.71 7.74 -11.09
C PRO A 78 -2.95 9.07 -11.82
N ASP A 79 -1.88 9.73 -12.25
CA ASP A 79 -1.93 10.98 -13.04
C ASP A 79 -2.30 10.70 -14.50
N PHE A 80 -1.89 9.53 -15.00
CA PHE A 80 -2.23 9.02 -16.33
C PHE A 80 -2.93 7.66 -16.21
N GLY A 81 -3.97 7.43 -17.00
CA GLY A 81 -4.76 6.18 -16.93
C GLY A 81 -5.90 6.21 -15.91
N ASN A 82 -6.68 7.29 -15.93
CA ASN A 82 -7.70 7.72 -14.96
C ASN A 82 -8.93 6.80 -14.78
N GLU A 83 -8.83 5.52 -15.13
CA GLU A 83 -9.92 4.55 -14.97
C GLU A 83 -9.77 3.72 -13.69
N ARG A 84 -8.62 3.79 -13.02
CA ARG A 84 -8.31 2.95 -11.86
C ARG A 84 -7.72 3.74 -10.70
N LEU A 85 -7.96 3.24 -9.50
CA LEU A 85 -7.35 3.67 -8.25
C LEU A 85 -6.49 2.53 -7.73
N PHE A 86 -5.40 2.85 -7.05
CA PHE A 86 -4.65 1.86 -6.30
C PHE A 86 -4.97 1.99 -4.82
N ILE A 87 -5.46 0.91 -4.21
CA ILE A 87 -5.82 0.87 -2.79
C ILE A 87 -5.05 -0.29 -2.14
N SER A 88 -4.21 0.05 -1.17
CA SER A 88 -3.35 -0.92 -0.51
C SER A 88 -3.93 -1.41 0.81
N ALA A 89 -3.54 -2.62 1.19
CA ALA A 89 -4.08 -3.36 2.31
C ALA A 89 -2.98 -4.20 3.00
N PRO A 90 -2.12 -3.60 3.83
CA PRO A 90 -0.98 -4.28 4.44
C PRO A 90 -1.36 -5.41 5.41
N GLY A 91 -2.56 -5.36 6.01
CA GLY A 91 -3.02 -6.38 6.95
C GLY A 91 -3.71 -7.59 6.29
N ALA A 92 -3.71 -7.66 4.95
CA ALA A 92 -4.29 -8.79 4.23
C ALA A 92 -3.39 -10.03 4.36
N TRP A 93 -4.02 -11.21 4.46
CA TRP A 93 -3.37 -12.52 4.42
C TRP A 93 -2.21 -12.67 5.39
N TYR A 94 -2.48 -12.77 6.70
CA TYR A 94 -1.43 -12.84 7.73
C TYR A 94 -0.37 -11.72 7.58
N TRP A 95 -0.84 -10.50 7.30
CA TRP A 95 0.02 -9.33 7.09
C TRP A 95 1.05 -9.50 5.96
N GLN A 96 0.82 -10.41 5.00
CA GLN A 96 1.58 -10.39 3.74
C GLN A 96 1.36 -9.06 3.02
N GLY A 97 0.12 -8.58 3.06
CA GLY A 97 -0.31 -7.36 2.40
C GLY A 97 -0.74 -7.59 0.94
N THR A 98 -1.48 -6.63 0.40
CA THR A 98 -1.89 -6.66 -1.00
C THR A 98 -2.17 -5.25 -1.51
N VAL A 99 -2.18 -5.10 -2.83
CA VAL A 99 -2.65 -3.90 -3.52
C VAL A 99 -3.78 -4.26 -4.45
N PHE A 100 -4.84 -3.47 -4.42
CA PHE A 100 -5.96 -3.54 -5.35
C PHE A 100 -5.80 -2.51 -6.46
N SER A 101 -5.96 -2.95 -7.71
CA SER A 101 -6.15 -2.07 -8.86
C SER A 101 -7.65 -1.96 -9.12
N GLN A 102 -8.29 -0.93 -8.56
CA GLN A 102 -9.74 -0.77 -8.48
C GLN A 102 -10.28 0.07 -9.64
N ASN A 103 -11.13 -0.51 -10.49
CA ASN A 103 -11.81 0.24 -11.55
C ASN A 103 -12.85 1.21 -10.97
N ILE A 104 -12.89 2.45 -11.48
CA ILE A 104 -13.77 3.52 -10.98
C ILE A 104 -15.18 3.51 -11.59
N HIS A 105 -15.39 2.74 -12.65
CA HIS A 105 -16.68 2.58 -13.32
C HIS A 105 -17.31 1.23 -12.99
N ASN A 106 -16.50 0.19 -12.79
CA ASN A 106 -16.94 -1.14 -12.40
C ASN A 106 -16.32 -1.55 -11.05
N ILE A 107 -17.05 -1.36 -9.96
CA ILE A 107 -16.53 -1.64 -8.61
C ILE A 107 -16.13 -3.11 -8.38
N THR A 108 -16.71 -4.03 -9.16
CA THR A 108 -16.39 -5.47 -9.08
C THR A 108 -15.08 -5.83 -9.78
N ASP A 109 -14.62 -4.99 -10.71
CA ASP A 109 -13.31 -5.11 -11.35
C ASP A 109 -12.22 -4.52 -10.45
N ARG A 110 -11.69 -5.37 -9.58
CA ARG A 110 -10.71 -5.02 -8.54
C ARG A 110 -9.71 -6.17 -8.30
N PRO A 111 -8.91 -6.56 -9.30
CA PRO A 111 -7.81 -7.50 -9.10
C PRO A 111 -6.88 -7.00 -7.99
N ASN A 112 -6.30 -7.96 -7.28
CA ASN A 112 -5.33 -7.71 -6.23
C ASN A 112 -4.08 -8.57 -6.46
N THR A 113 -2.95 -8.16 -5.86
CA THR A 113 -1.72 -8.95 -5.94
C THR A 113 -1.95 -10.37 -5.39
N ALA A 114 -1.29 -11.35 -5.98
CA ALA A 114 -1.39 -12.74 -5.55
C ALA A 114 -0.84 -12.90 -4.13
N ASP A 115 -1.46 -13.80 -3.36
CA ASP A 115 -0.95 -14.27 -2.08
C ASP A 115 0.28 -15.16 -2.28
N GLY A 116 1.16 -15.14 -1.28
CA GLY A 116 2.39 -15.91 -1.21
C GLY A 116 2.35 -17.01 -0.14
N PRO A 117 3.40 -17.84 -0.08
CA PRO A 117 3.58 -18.84 0.96
C PRO A 117 3.82 -18.21 2.34
N ALA A 118 3.59 -18.95 3.42
CA ALA A 118 3.64 -18.43 4.80
C ALA A 118 4.96 -17.72 5.22
N TYR A 119 6.08 -17.95 4.53
CA TYR A 119 7.32 -17.20 4.83
C TYR A 119 7.28 -15.73 4.36
N THR A 120 6.30 -15.36 3.53
CA THR A 120 6.06 -13.97 3.13
C THR A 120 5.09 -13.25 4.06
N ASP A 121 4.57 -13.93 5.09
CA ASP A 121 3.72 -13.31 6.11
C ASP A 121 4.46 -12.18 6.83
N ASN A 122 3.73 -11.15 7.26
CA ASN A 122 4.26 -9.95 7.92
C ASN A 122 5.22 -9.09 7.07
N GLN A 123 5.11 -9.16 5.73
CA GLN A 123 5.82 -8.25 4.82
C GLN A 123 5.14 -6.90 4.66
N GLU A 124 3.85 -6.78 5.02
CA GLU A 124 3.06 -5.56 5.01
C GLU A 124 3.04 -4.87 3.63
N LEU A 125 3.00 -5.66 2.54
CA LEU A 125 2.93 -5.14 1.18
C LEU A 125 1.79 -4.12 1.06
N GLY A 126 2.13 -2.91 0.60
CA GLY A 126 1.17 -1.81 0.53
C GLY A 126 1.14 -0.93 1.78
N TYR A 127 2.15 -1.00 2.64
CA TYR A 127 2.34 -0.03 3.72
C TYR A 127 2.51 1.39 3.20
N SER A 128 3.29 1.57 2.12
CA SER A 128 3.41 2.82 1.39
C SER A 128 3.35 2.56 -0.12
N THR A 129 2.83 3.53 -0.86
CA THR A 129 2.67 3.42 -2.32
C THR A 129 2.82 4.77 -3.00
N ALA A 130 3.28 4.74 -4.24
CA ALA A 130 3.28 5.85 -5.17
C ALA A 130 3.02 5.33 -6.59
N THR A 131 2.74 6.22 -7.54
CA THR A 131 2.50 5.88 -8.95
C THR A 131 3.47 6.58 -9.87
N GLY A 132 3.70 5.99 -11.04
CA GLY A 132 4.49 6.53 -12.15
C GLY A 132 4.65 5.50 -13.25
N ASP A 133 5.09 5.91 -14.43
CA ASP A 133 5.31 5.01 -15.58
C ASP A 133 6.67 4.31 -15.45
N PHE A 134 6.66 2.99 -15.23
CA PHE A 134 7.88 2.17 -15.09
C PHE A 134 8.14 1.24 -16.26
N ASP A 135 7.19 1.05 -17.17
CA ASP A 135 7.30 0.17 -18.33
C ASP A 135 7.27 0.89 -19.69
N GLY A 136 7.08 2.21 -19.68
CA GLY A 136 7.10 3.09 -20.84
C GLY A 136 5.79 3.12 -21.64
N ASP A 137 4.68 2.62 -21.07
CA ASP A 137 3.38 2.58 -21.75
C ASP A 137 2.56 3.90 -21.63
N LYS A 138 3.10 4.90 -20.92
CA LYS A 138 2.49 6.21 -20.61
C LYS A 138 1.28 6.15 -19.69
N LEU A 139 1.05 5.02 -19.03
CA LEU A 139 0.10 4.87 -17.95
C LEU A 139 0.87 4.73 -16.64
N ASP A 140 0.26 5.23 -15.58
CA ASP A 140 0.87 5.12 -14.26
C ASP A 140 0.70 3.70 -13.72
N ASP A 141 1.84 3.11 -13.37
CA ASP A 141 2.01 1.88 -12.63
C ASP A 141 2.11 2.16 -11.12
N ILE A 142 2.35 1.14 -10.30
CA ILE A 142 2.43 1.28 -8.84
C ILE A 142 3.75 0.80 -8.24
N VAL A 143 4.33 1.63 -7.37
CA VAL A 143 5.46 1.25 -6.52
C VAL A 143 4.98 0.73 -5.17
N VAL A 144 5.34 -0.51 -4.91
CA VAL A 144 5.22 -1.26 -3.64
C VAL A 144 6.34 -2.30 -3.64
N SER A 145 6.39 -3.02 -4.76
CA SER A 145 7.49 -3.79 -5.33
C SER A 145 7.21 -3.82 -6.83
N ILE A 146 7.44 -2.66 -7.47
CA ILE A 146 7.04 -2.24 -8.83
C ILE A 146 6.15 -3.25 -9.59
N TYR A 147 4.87 -2.90 -9.67
CA TYR A 147 3.87 -3.66 -10.42
C TYR A 147 3.26 -2.79 -11.51
N SER A 148 2.92 -3.42 -12.64
CA SER A 148 2.15 -2.75 -13.68
C SER A 148 0.75 -2.38 -13.17
N ARG A 149 0.03 -1.53 -13.90
CA ARG A 149 -1.39 -1.22 -13.63
C ARG A 149 -2.30 -2.44 -13.49
N GLN A 150 -1.97 -3.55 -14.16
CA GLN A 150 -2.68 -4.85 -14.08
C GLN A 150 -2.08 -5.79 -13.02
N LEU A 151 -1.24 -5.27 -12.14
CA LEU A 151 -0.58 -5.99 -11.05
C LEU A 151 0.34 -7.13 -11.51
N LYS A 152 0.98 -6.97 -12.67
CA LYS A 152 2.06 -7.85 -13.10
C LYS A 152 3.37 -7.36 -12.49
N PRO A 153 4.20 -8.22 -11.89
CA PRO A 153 5.47 -7.79 -11.32
C PRO A 153 6.40 -7.31 -12.45
N ILE A 154 6.93 -6.10 -12.31
CA ILE A 154 7.93 -5.51 -13.21
C ILE A 154 9.32 -5.68 -12.59
N ALA A 155 9.47 -5.27 -11.32
CA ALA A 155 10.75 -5.33 -10.61
C ALA A 155 10.56 -5.41 -9.09
N ASN A 156 11.52 -6.04 -8.41
CA ASN A 156 11.51 -6.17 -6.96
C ASN A 156 12.51 -5.17 -6.34
N LEU A 157 12.02 -4.31 -5.44
CA LEU A 157 12.79 -3.27 -4.74
C LEU A 157 13.28 -3.73 -3.36
N THR A 158 13.82 -4.95 -3.26
CA THR A 158 14.36 -5.44 -1.99
C THR A 158 15.83 -5.04 -1.82
N GLU A 159 16.15 -4.39 -0.70
CA GLU A 159 17.55 -4.15 -0.29
C GLU A 159 18.13 -5.42 0.35
N LYS A 160 18.91 -6.20 -0.43
CA LYS A 160 19.45 -7.51 -0.01
C LYS A 160 20.33 -7.43 1.24
N ASP A 161 21.15 -6.40 1.34
CA ASP A 161 22.11 -6.19 2.44
C ASP A 161 21.68 -5.08 3.39
N GLY A 162 20.38 -4.75 3.38
CA GLY A 162 19.80 -3.69 4.20
C GLY A 162 19.89 -3.97 5.70
N GLN A 163 19.97 -2.91 6.50
CA GLN A 163 19.99 -3.04 7.95
C GLN A 163 18.65 -3.58 8.47
N ARG A 164 18.67 -4.65 9.26
CA ARG A 164 17.43 -5.19 9.85
C ARG A 164 16.76 -4.15 10.75
N GLY A 165 15.46 -3.99 10.57
CA GLY A 165 14.66 -3.03 11.36
C GLY A 165 14.78 -1.58 10.89
N GLN A 166 15.49 -1.30 9.79
CA GLN A 166 15.61 0.07 9.24
C GLN A 166 14.31 0.63 8.65
N TYR A 167 13.29 -0.21 8.51
CA TYR A 167 11.97 0.14 7.98
C TYR A 167 12.06 0.68 6.53
N PHE A 168 12.92 0.06 5.71
CA PHE A 168 13.02 0.36 4.29
C PHE A 168 11.68 0.11 3.60
N GLY A 169 11.15 1.12 2.91
CA GLY A 169 9.81 1.07 2.32
C GLY A 169 8.72 1.71 3.18
N ALA A 170 9.08 2.32 4.32
CA ALA A 170 8.12 3.06 5.17
C ALA A 170 7.45 4.22 4.44
N SER A 171 8.13 4.81 3.46
CA SER A 171 7.61 5.83 2.55
C SER A 171 8.24 5.68 1.18
N VAL A 172 7.49 5.99 0.12
CA VAL A 172 7.98 5.97 -1.26
C VAL A 172 7.51 7.24 -1.95
N ALA A 173 8.38 7.80 -2.80
CA ALA A 173 8.04 8.90 -3.70
C ALA A 173 8.56 8.58 -5.10
N VAL A 174 7.86 9.11 -6.10
CA VAL A 174 8.16 8.88 -7.52
C VAL A 174 8.22 10.22 -8.24
N LEU A 175 9.28 10.42 -9.03
CA LEU A 175 9.52 11.60 -9.86
C LEU A 175 10.51 11.25 -10.95
N ASP A 176 10.48 11.91 -12.10
CA ASP A 176 11.55 11.86 -13.10
C ASP A 176 12.63 12.90 -12.74
N PHE A 177 13.73 12.48 -12.11
CA PHE A 177 14.82 13.37 -11.67
C PHE A 177 15.83 13.65 -12.78
N ASN A 178 15.99 12.72 -13.72
CA ASN A 178 17.01 12.79 -14.78
C ASN A 178 16.44 13.30 -16.12
N ASN A 179 15.13 13.47 -16.21
CA ASN A 179 14.37 13.93 -17.36
C ASN A 179 14.54 13.03 -18.59
N ASP A 180 14.57 11.71 -18.39
CA ASP A 180 14.60 10.70 -19.45
C ASP A 180 13.20 10.22 -19.87
N GLY A 181 12.16 10.66 -19.17
CA GLY A 181 10.77 10.31 -19.43
C GLY A 181 10.28 9.04 -18.72
N LEU A 182 11.13 8.38 -17.93
CA LEU A 182 10.75 7.29 -17.04
C LEU A 182 10.68 7.78 -15.59
N ALA A 183 9.88 7.08 -14.78
CA ALA A 183 9.75 7.40 -13.37
C ALA A 183 10.94 6.87 -12.54
N ASP A 184 11.60 7.74 -11.77
CA ASP A 184 12.58 7.35 -10.75
C ASP A 184 11.91 7.17 -9.38
N ILE A 185 12.54 6.42 -8.49
CA ILE A 185 11.98 6.01 -7.18
C ILE A 185 12.89 6.45 -6.04
N VAL A 186 12.30 7.06 -5.01
CA VAL A 186 12.95 7.32 -3.73
C VAL A 186 12.26 6.50 -2.65
N VAL A 187 13.05 5.76 -1.86
CA VAL A 187 12.55 4.92 -0.77
C VAL A 187 13.09 5.40 0.57
N GLY A 188 12.19 5.60 1.53
CA GLY A 188 12.53 5.98 2.90
C GLY A 188 12.90 4.77 3.76
N SER A 189 13.89 4.97 4.62
CA SER A 189 14.39 3.99 5.60
C SER A 189 14.61 4.71 6.93
N PRO A 190 13.52 5.16 7.60
CA PRO A 190 13.60 6.15 8.69
C PRO A 190 14.27 5.61 9.95
N LEU A 191 14.36 4.29 10.11
CA LEU A 191 15.01 3.65 11.26
C LEU A 191 16.44 3.19 10.93
N TYR A 192 16.98 3.59 9.78
CA TYR A 192 18.37 3.34 9.44
C TYR A 192 19.32 4.05 10.42
N ILE A 193 20.27 3.29 10.95
CA ILE A 193 21.30 3.78 11.84
C ILE A 193 22.66 3.72 11.13
N ASN A 194 23.30 4.89 10.98
CA ASN A 194 24.71 4.96 10.66
C ASN A 194 25.54 4.81 11.96
N TRP A 195 26.10 3.62 12.18
CA TRP A 195 26.88 3.30 13.38
C TRP A 195 28.12 4.19 13.58
N ALA A 196 28.64 4.83 12.54
CA ALA A 196 29.76 5.77 12.66
C ALA A 196 29.36 7.07 13.39
N ASN A 197 28.06 7.39 13.41
CA ASN A 197 27.52 8.64 13.95
C ASN A 197 26.77 8.47 15.28
N VAL A 198 26.76 7.25 15.85
CA VAL A 198 26.12 6.98 17.14
C VAL A 198 27.15 7.10 18.26
N ASP A 199 26.97 8.09 19.15
CA ASP A 199 27.73 8.16 20.40
C ASP A 199 27.36 6.95 21.26
N GLY A 200 28.35 6.24 21.82
CA GLY A 200 28.20 4.94 22.50
C GLY A 200 27.32 4.94 23.75
N LYS A 201 26.69 6.07 24.08
CA LYS A 201 25.80 6.29 25.23
C LYS A 201 24.32 6.01 24.95
N THR A 202 23.90 5.98 23.68
CA THR A 202 22.49 5.72 23.29
C THR A 202 22.25 4.29 22.81
N GLN A 203 23.24 3.40 22.94
CA GLN A 203 23.01 1.98 22.69
C GLN A 203 22.16 1.41 23.82
N GLU A 204 20.91 1.05 23.53
CA GLU A 204 20.27 -0.04 24.27
C GLU A 204 21.21 -1.23 24.14
N ARG A 205 21.90 -1.57 25.23
CA ARG A 205 22.70 -2.78 25.29
C ARG A 205 21.75 -3.92 24.95
N LYS A 206 21.96 -4.60 23.81
CA LYS A 206 21.31 -5.87 23.54
C LYS A 206 21.43 -6.71 24.82
N PRO A 207 20.36 -7.35 25.32
CA PRO A 207 20.51 -8.34 26.36
C PRO A 207 21.54 -9.35 25.87
N GLN A 208 22.71 -9.37 26.51
CA GLN A 208 23.64 -10.48 26.37
C GLN A 208 22.96 -11.63 27.10
N TYR A 209 22.24 -12.46 26.36
CA TYR A 209 21.85 -13.76 26.88
C TYR A 209 23.13 -14.60 26.89
N ASP A 210 23.73 -14.71 28.07
CA ASP A 210 24.75 -15.73 28.33
C ASP A 210 24.05 -17.09 28.21
N VAL A 211 24.27 -17.76 27.08
CA VAL A 211 24.02 -19.18 26.93
C VAL A 211 25.15 -19.91 27.67
N ASN A 212 24.90 -20.19 28.96
CA ASN A 212 25.61 -21.23 29.71
C ASN A 212 25.02 -22.61 29.42
#